data_AF-A0A957VQG3-F1
#
_entry.id   AF-A0A957VQG3-F1
#
_cell.length_a   1.000
_cell.length_b   1.000
_cell.length_c   1.000
_cell.angle_alpha   90.00
_cell.angle_beta   90.00
_cell.angle_gamma   90.00
#
_symmetry.space_group_name_H-M   'P 1'
#
loop_
_entity.id
_entity.type
_entity.pdbx_description
1 polymer ?
#
loop_
_entity_poly.entity_id
_entity_poly.type
_entity_poly.pdbx_seq_one_letter_code
_entity_poly.pdbx_strand_id
1 'polypeptide(L)'
;AISWKYQVDIVKATPRPQHWIEVRFEDFVLNRDATVARLEEYLGVELARIPVRRDAIERWRHTDENVNFDFFTPALTEYGYPPLEGKPSHR
;
A
#
# COMPACT_ATOMS: atom_id res chain seq x y z
N ALA A 1 -0.66 9.50 -9.66
CA ALA A 1 0.46 9.48 -8.69
C ALA A 1 0.43 10.65 -7.69
N ILE A 2 0.13 11.89 -8.11
CA ILE A 2 0.15 13.08 -7.23
C ILE A 2 -0.80 13.00 -6.02
N SER A 3 -2.03 12.50 -6.19
CA SER A 3 -2.97 12.36 -5.07
C SER A 3 -2.43 11.46 -3.95
N TRP A 4 -1.71 10.38 -4.30
CA TRP A 4 -1.06 9.51 -3.32
C TRP A 4 0.07 10.25 -2.57
N LYS A 5 0.91 11.00 -3.29
CA LYS A 5 2.00 11.77 -2.68
C LYS A 5 1.45 12.74 -1.65
N TYR A 6 0.38 13.45 -2.00
CA TYR A 6 -0.30 14.39 -1.11
C TYR A 6 -0.84 13.70 0.15
N GLN A 7 -1.45 12.51 0.02
CA GLN A 7 -1.93 11.73 1.17
C GLN A 7 -0.78 11.30 2.10
N VAL A 8 0.33 10.83 1.54
CA VAL A 8 1.53 10.46 2.32
C VAL A 8 2.11 11.67 3.04
N ASP A 9 2.22 12.81 2.35
CA ASP A 9 2.73 14.04 2.95
C ASP A 9 1.85 14.50 4.13
N ILE A 10 0.51 14.40 4.02
CA ILE A 10 -0.42 14.69 5.13
C ILE A 10 -0.19 13.73 6.30
N VAL A 11 -0.13 12.43 6.04
CA VAL A 11 0.08 11.42 7.10
C VAL A 11 1.41 11.67 7.82
N LYS A 12 2.48 11.97 7.09
CA LYS A 12 3.80 12.28 7.66
C LYS A 12 3.84 13.62 8.41
N ALA A 13 3.03 14.59 8.01
CA ALA A 13 2.91 15.87 8.69
C ALA A 13 2.05 15.81 9.96
N THR A 14 1.30 14.73 10.16
CA THR A 14 0.40 14.56 11.30
C THR A 14 1.07 13.70 12.38
N PRO A 15 1.00 14.07 13.67
CA PRO A 15 1.49 13.21 14.75
C PRO A 15 0.83 11.83 14.69
N ARG A 16 1.62 10.76 14.82
CA ARG A 16 1.11 9.40 14.77
C ARG A 16 0.12 9.17 15.92
N PRO A 17 -1.13 8.75 15.64
CA PRO A 17 -2.10 8.41 16.67
C PRO A 17 -1.59 7.28 17.59
N GLN A 18 -2.07 7.27 18.84
CA GLN A 18 -1.74 6.20 19.80
C GLN A 18 -2.20 4.83 19.31
N HIS A 19 -3.36 4.79 18.65
CA HIS A 19 -3.90 3.59 18.03
C HIS A 19 -3.72 3.69 16.52
N TRP A 20 -2.77 2.92 15.99
CA TRP A 20 -2.47 2.86 14.56
C TRP A 20 -2.16 1.43 14.13
N ILE A 21 -2.83 0.94 13.09
CA ILE A 21 -2.53 -0.33 12.44
C ILE A 21 -2.11 -0.11 11.00
N GLU A 22 -1.06 -0.81 10.59
CA GLU A 22 -0.63 -0.87 9.21
C GLU A 22 -0.90 -2.26 8.63
N VAL A 23 -1.46 -2.28 7.42
CA VAL A 23 -1.80 -3.48 6.68
C VAL A 23 -1.26 -3.36 5.26
N ARG A 24 -0.43 -4.33 4.87
CA ARG A 24 0.07 -4.44 3.51
C ARG A 24 -1.02 -4.96 2.58
N PHE A 25 -1.20 -4.31 1.43
CA PHE A 25 -2.22 -4.67 0.46
C PHE A 25 -2.06 -6.11 -0.03
N GLU A 26 -0.83 -6.54 -0.31
CA GLU A 26 -0.49 -7.88 -0.76
C GLU A 26 -0.87 -8.94 0.28
N ASP A 27 -0.66 -8.67 1.57
CA ASP A 27 -1.10 -9.60 2.63
C ASP A 27 -2.61 -9.67 2.73
N PHE A 28 -3.31 -8.53 2.61
CA PHE A 28 -4.77 -8.51 2.59
C PHE A 28 -5.35 -9.34 1.44
N VAL A 29 -4.68 -9.34 0.28
CA VAL A 29 -5.12 -10.08 -0.91
C VAL A 29 -4.70 -11.55 -0.89
N LEU A 30 -3.46 -11.86 -0.47
CA LEU A 30 -2.89 -13.22 -0.51
C LEU A 30 -3.16 -14.02 0.77
N ASN A 31 -3.10 -13.36 1.93
CA ASN A 31 -3.21 -13.94 3.27
C ASN A 31 -4.47 -13.40 3.98
N ARG A 32 -5.58 -13.42 3.24
CA ARG A 32 -6.81 -12.71 3.60
C ARG A 32 -7.35 -13.06 4.97
N ASP A 33 -7.52 -14.35 5.28
CA ASP A 33 -8.17 -14.75 6.54
C ASP A 33 -7.33 -14.33 7.76
N ALA A 34 -6.00 -14.49 7.68
CA ALA A 34 -5.10 -14.04 8.72
C ALA A 34 -5.10 -12.51 8.88
N THR A 35 -5.15 -11.78 7.76
CA THR A 35 -5.18 -10.32 7.78
C THR A 35 -6.49 -9.78 8.33
N VAL A 36 -7.62 -10.41 7.95
CA VAL A 36 -8.96 -10.06 8.46
C VAL A 36 -9.06 -10.35 9.95
N ALA A 37 -8.57 -11.50 10.43
CA ALA A 37 -8.57 -11.81 11.87
C ALA A 37 -7.80 -10.77 12.69
N ARG A 38 -6.61 -10.35 12.23
CA ARG A 38 -5.83 -9.27 12.87
C ARG A 38 -6.57 -7.93 12.88
N LEU A 39 -7.31 -7.63 11.81
CA LEU A 39 -8.13 -6.41 11.72
C LEU A 39 -9.35 -6.48 12.65
N GLU A 40 -10.03 -7.61 12.72
CA GLU A 40 -11.16 -7.85 13.62
C GLU A 40 -10.72 -7.71 15.09
N GLU A 41 -9.57 -8.28 15.46
CA GLU A 41 -8.97 -8.13 16.79
C GLU A 41 -8.66 -6.66 17.11
N TYR A 42 -8.08 -5.93 16.17
CA TYR A 42 -7.75 -4.51 16.35
C TYR A 42 -8.99 -3.61 16.45
N LEU A 43 -10.03 -3.88 15.66
CA LEU A 43 -11.25 -3.06 15.59
C LEU A 43 -12.32 -3.46 16.61
N GLY A 44 -12.28 -4.69 17.14
CA GLY A 44 -13.28 -5.22 18.06
C GLY A 44 -14.63 -5.51 17.41
N VAL A 45 -14.69 -5.64 16.08
CA VAL A 45 -15.91 -5.92 15.32
C VAL A 45 -15.64 -6.97 14.24
N GLU A 46 -16.68 -7.74 13.89
CA GLU A 46 -16.59 -8.70 12.79
C GLU A 46 -16.56 -7.98 11.43
N LEU A 47 -15.72 -8.45 10.50
CA LEU A 47 -15.57 -7.90 9.17
C LEU A 47 -16.16 -8.81 8.10
N ALA A 48 -16.90 -8.20 7.17
CA ALA A 48 -17.42 -8.92 6.02
C ALA A 48 -16.28 -9.44 5.13
N ARG A 49 -16.32 -10.74 4.84
CA ARG A 49 -15.38 -11.38 3.93
C ARG A 49 -15.84 -11.18 2.48
N ILE A 50 -15.49 -10.02 1.90
CA ILE A 50 -15.68 -9.71 0.47
C ILE A 50 -14.54 -10.29 -0.40
N PRO A 51 -14.82 -11.04 -1.49
CA PRO A 51 -13.79 -11.54 -2.39
C PRO A 51 -12.94 -10.42 -2.99
N VAL A 52 -11.62 -10.61 -2.99
CA VAL A 52 -10.64 -9.68 -3.55
C VAL A 52 -10.03 -10.27 -4.81
N ARG A 53 -9.86 -9.45 -5.85
CA ARG A 53 -9.26 -9.91 -7.09
C ARG A 53 -7.74 -9.94 -6.97
N ARG A 54 -7.16 -11.13 -7.18
CA ARG A 54 -5.70 -11.34 -7.07
C ARG A 54 -4.91 -10.67 -8.20
N ASP A 55 -5.54 -10.43 -9.35
CA ASP A 55 -4.94 -9.78 -10.52
C ASP A 55 -4.63 -8.29 -10.30
N ALA A 56 -5.08 -7.70 -9.18
CA ALA A 56 -4.69 -6.36 -8.78
C ALA A 56 -3.22 -6.29 -8.31
N ILE A 57 -2.68 -7.40 -7.77
CA ILE A 57 -1.28 -7.50 -7.40
C ILE A 57 -0.44 -7.47 -8.68
N GLU A 58 0.65 -6.69 -8.66
CA GLU A 58 1.61 -6.59 -9.77
C GLU A 58 1.04 -6.09 -11.11
N ARG A 59 -0.22 -5.67 -11.17
CA ARG A 59 -0.84 -5.09 -12.37
C ARG A 59 -0.02 -3.94 -12.97
N TRP A 60 0.66 -3.18 -12.11
CA TRP A 60 1.53 -2.07 -12.50
C TRP A 60 2.73 -2.50 -13.37
N ARG A 61 3.13 -3.78 -13.37
CA ARG A 61 4.21 -4.30 -14.21
C ARG A 61 3.80 -4.47 -15.68
N HIS A 62 2.50 -4.53 -15.94
CA HIS A 62 1.95 -4.86 -17.26
C HIS A 62 1.41 -3.63 -18.01
N THR A 63 1.61 -2.43 -17.48
CA THR A 63 1.22 -1.19 -18.18
C THR A 63 2.37 -0.65 -19.02
N ASP A 64 2.04 -0.09 -20.18
CA ASP A 64 2.98 0.66 -21.01
C ASP A 64 3.21 2.10 -20.48
N GLU A 65 2.42 2.53 -19.50
CA GLU A 65 2.56 3.84 -18.86
C GLU A 65 3.78 3.89 -17.93
N ASN A 66 4.46 5.04 -17.89
CA ASN A 66 5.51 5.24 -16.91
C ASN A 66 4.89 5.45 -15.52
N VAL A 67 4.96 4.40 -14.69
CA VAL A 67 4.51 4.39 -13.30
C VAL A 67 5.67 4.49 -12.29
N ASN A 68 6.91 4.68 -12.77
CA ASN A 68 8.11 4.78 -11.96
C ASN A 68 8.44 6.26 -11.68
N PHE A 69 7.88 6.81 -10.61
CA PHE A 69 8.11 8.20 -10.20
C PHE A 69 9.13 8.26 -9.04
N ASP A 70 10.08 9.18 -9.11
CA ASP A 70 11.18 9.29 -8.11
C ASP A 70 10.69 9.45 -6.67
N PHE A 71 9.59 10.17 -6.49
CA PHE A 71 9.03 10.45 -5.16
C PHE A 71 8.43 9.21 -4.47
N PHE A 72 8.31 8.08 -5.16
CA PHE A 72 7.96 6.80 -4.52
C PHE A 72 9.15 6.16 -3.79
N THR A 73 10.39 6.44 -4.21
CA THR A 73 11.60 5.79 -3.70
C THR A 73 11.71 5.82 -2.17
N PRO A 74 11.46 6.95 -1.47
CA PRO A 74 11.56 6.98 -0.02
C PRO A 74 10.57 6.02 0.65
N ALA A 75 9.33 5.98 0.17
CA ALA A 75 8.29 5.12 0.75
C ALA A 75 8.50 3.65 0.40
N LEU A 76 8.93 3.33 -0.82
CA LEU A 76 9.24 1.95 -1.21
C LEU A 76 10.36 1.39 -0.33
N THR A 77 11.39 2.19 -0.07
CA THR A 77 12.48 1.81 0.84
C THR A 77 11.99 1.64 2.28
N GLU A 78 11.18 2.59 2.78
CA GLU A 78 10.59 2.55 4.13
C GLU A 78 9.77 1.28 4.37
N TYR A 79 9.04 0.82 3.37
CA TYR A 79 8.20 -0.39 3.43
C TYR A 79 8.89 -1.67 2.93
N GLY A 80 10.18 -1.62 2.63
CA GLY A 80 10.97 -2.80 2.23
C GLY A 80 10.66 -3.34 0.83
N TYR A 81 10.08 -2.52 -0.05
CA TYR A 81 9.92 -2.86 -1.47
C TYR A 81 11.22 -2.64 -2.25
N PRO A 82 11.52 -3.49 -3.24
CA PRO A 82 12.66 -3.28 -4.11
C PRO A 82 12.52 -1.97 -4.91
N PRO A 83 13.64 -1.35 -5.31
CA PRO A 83 13.60 -0.21 -6.23
C PRO A 83 12.84 -0.56 -7.52
N LEU A 84 12.08 0.40 -8.04
CA LEU A 84 11.37 0.20 -9.30
C LEU A 84 12.37 0.05 -10.44
N GLU A 85 12.17 -0.97 -11.27
CA GLU A 85 12.97 -1.20 -12.47
C GLU A 85 12.58 -0.17 -13.56
N GLY A 86 13.57 0.35 -14.30
CA GLY A 86 13.37 1.32 -15.39
C GLY A 86 13.88 2.74 -15.09
N LYS A 87 13.82 3.63 -16.10
CA LYS A 87 14.23 5.04 -15.92
C LYS A 87 13.15 5.80 -15.15
N PRO A 88 13.51 6.52 -14.07
CA PRO A 88 12.55 7.32 -13.34
C PRO A 88 11.94 8.42 -14.22
N SER A 89 10.65 8.66 -14.02
CA SER A 89 9.93 9.82 -14.52
C SER A 89 10.09 10.98 -13.55
N HIS A 90 10.62 12.11 -14.04
CA HIS A 90 10.67 13.38 -13.31
C HIS A 90 9.39 14.23 -13.46
N ARG A 91 8.34 13.69 -14.12
CA ARG A 91 7.06 14.40 -14.32
C ARG A 91 6.18 14.42 -13.09
#